data_AF-A0AA43J4C5-F1
#
_entry.id   AF-A0AA43J4C5-F1
#
_cell.length_a   1.000
_cell.length_b   1.000
_cell.length_c   1.000
_cell.angle_alpha   90.00
_cell.angle_beta   90.00
_cell.angle_gamma   90.00
#
_symmetry.space_group_name_H-M   'P 1'
#
loop_
_entity.id
_entity.type
_entity.pdbx_description
1 polymer ?
#
loop_
_entity_poly.entity_id
_entity_poly.type
_entity_poly.pdbx_seq_one_letter_code
_entity_poly.pdbx_strand_id
1 'polypeptide(L)'
;MSSRIATLVTAVLVVAAGCADTKSPRVEEWRDGAWKALTTSDYQISGKRDGAQTSAMAVFTLQDGRKLRVELSVVYNPTPSLAAGHWQMGDAGGEVVAESIKFLGGQGEGPSLGGRLRLEWKGSPRFLATLPLRPLEQDGR
;
A
#
# COMPACT_ATOMS: atom_id res chain seq x y z
N MET A 1 54.96 36.39 -18.21
CA MET A 1 53.65 36.91 -18.68
C MET A 1 52.82 35.73 -19.15
N SER A 2 51.49 35.78 -19.01
CA SER A 2 50.49 34.72 -19.33
C SER A 2 50.58 33.44 -18.44
N SER A 3 49.49 32.94 -17.81
CA SER A 3 48.19 32.37 -18.28
C SER A 3 48.29 30.86 -18.57
N ARG A 4 47.41 29.92 -18.13
CA ARG A 4 46.03 29.99 -17.56
C ARG A 4 45.76 28.96 -16.42
N ILE A 5 44.54 29.02 -15.88
CA ILE A 5 43.90 28.23 -14.80
C ILE A 5 43.38 26.85 -15.30
N ALA A 6 43.35 25.78 -14.46
CA ALA A 6 42.15 24.94 -14.15
C ALA A 6 42.43 23.57 -13.46
N THR A 7 41.66 23.27 -12.39
CA THR A 7 41.36 21.91 -11.81
C THR A 7 42.53 21.07 -11.24
N LEU A 8 42.35 20.12 -10.29
CA LEU A 8 41.15 19.48 -9.67
C LEU A 8 41.39 19.19 -8.15
N VAL A 9 40.36 18.85 -7.35
CA VAL A 9 40.40 18.78 -5.85
C VAL A 9 39.91 17.42 -5.27
N THR A 10 40.37 16.98 -4.09
CA THR A 10 39.91 15.75 -3.37
C THR A 10 40.11 15.84 -1.81
N ALA A 11 39.20 15.29 -0.97
CA ALA A 11 39.21 15.30 0.54
C ALA A 11 38.25 14.19 1.13
N VAL A 12 37.93 13.94 2.44
CA VAL A 12 38.14 14.59 3.78
C VAL A 12 37.98 13.55 4.97
N LEU A 13 37.91 13.96 6.26
CA LEU A 13 37.80 13.14 7.53
C LEU A 13 36.34 12.91 8.06
N VAL A 14 36.11 12.22 9.23
CA VAL A 14 34.81 11.65 9.74
C VAL A 14 34.60 11.60 11.30
N VAL A 15 33.41 11.94 11.89
CA VAL A 15 32.93 11.69 13.34
C VAL A 15 31.35 11.78 13.56
N ALA A 16 30.75 11.61 14.79
CA ALA A 16 29.26 11.57 15.19
C ALA A 16 28.94 12.13 16.65
N ALA A 17 27.80 12.09 17.43
CA ALA A 17 26.43 11.42 17.51
C ALA A 17 25.33 12.21 18.41
N GLY A 18 24.28 11.59 19.07
CA GLY A 18 23.12 12.29 19.79
C GLY A 18 22.22 11.52 20.87
N CYS A 19 21.11 12.12 21.43
CA CYS A 19 20.35 11.71 22.71
C CYS A 19 18.77 11.92 22.80
N ALA A 20 18.06 11.37 23.85
CA ALA A 20 16.65 10.80 23.91
C ALA A 20 15.45 11.47 24.71
N ASP A 21 14.18 10.95 24.62
CA ASP A 21 12.89 11.33 25.35
C ASP A 21 11.74 10.24 25.25
N THR A 22 10.49 10.43 25.75
CA THR A 22 9.28 9.55 25.58
C THR A 22 8.07 10.16 24.82
N LYS A 23 8.17 11.39 24.28
CA LYS A 23 7.47 11.70 23.01
C LYS A 23 8.11 10.94 21.85
N SER A 24 9.39 10.63 22.01
CA SER A 24 10.13 9.65 21.23
C SER A 24 9.65 8.22 21.55
N PRO A 25 9.95 7.24 20.70
CA PRO A 25 9.41 5.89 20.79
C PRO A 25 10.04 5.09 21.94
N ARG A 26 9.55 3.88 22.13
CA ARG A 26 10.15 2.88 23.02
C ARG A 26 10.60 1.68 22.20
N VAL A 27 11.87 1.30 22.32
CA VAL A 27 12.40 0.04 21.80
C VAL A 27 12.74 -0.85 23.00
N GLU A 28 12.45 -2.14 22.90
CA GLU A 28 12.86 -3.13 23.91
C GLU A 28 13.53 -4.31 23.22
N GLU A 29 14.51 -4.90 23.90
CA GLU A 29 15.20 -6.11 23.46
C GLU A 29 14.91 -7.25 24.45
N TRP A 30 14.52 -8.41 23.94
CA TRP A 30 14.33 -9.60 24.78
C TRP A 30 15.69 -10.24 25.08
N ARG A 31 16.11 -10.23 26.35
CA ARG A 31 17.31 -10.95 26.82
C ARG A 31 17.06 -11.57 28.18
N ASP A 32 17.66 -12.74 28.41
CA ASP A 32 17.71 -13.40 29.72
C ASP A 32 16.32 -13.65 30.35
N GLY A 33 15.31 -13.89 29.50
CA GLY A 33 13.94 -14.17 29.93
C GLY A 33 13.07 -12.94 30.23
N ALA A 34 13.51 -11.72 29.90
CA ALA A 34 12.75 -10.49 30.10
C ALA A 34 12.89 -9.50 28.94
N TRP A 35 11.89 -8.63 28.77
CA TRP A 35 12.00 -7.42 27.94
C TRP A 35 12.84 -6.39 28.68
N LYS A 36 13.90 -5.89 28.03
CA LYS A 36 14.79 -4.85 28.57
C LYS A 36 14.70 -3.63 27.66
N ALA A 37 14.23 -2.51 28.21
CA ALA A 37 14.10 -1.27 27.46
C ALA A 37 15.46 -0.75 26.98
N LEU A 38 15.51 -0.29 25.73
CA LEU A 38 16.66 0.36 25.12
C LEU A 38 16.37 1.86 24.97
N THR A 39 17.22 2.70 25.52
CA THR A 39 17.09 4.16 25.42
C THR A 39 17.27 4.63 23.97
N THR A 40 16.29 5.37 23.44
CA THR A 40 16.21 5.78 22.01
C THR A 40 16.52 7.27 21.81
N SER A 41 17.67 7.56 21.20
CA SER A 41 18.22 8.90 20.98
C SER A 41 17.60 9.70 19.83
N ASP A 42 16.96 9.06 18.84
CA ASP A 42 16.24 9.77 17.78
C ASP A 42 15.18 8.86 17.16
N TYR A 43 14.15 9.48 16.58
CA TYR A 43 13.08 8.78 15.89
C TYR A 43 12.58 9.54 14.67
N GLN A 44 12.64 8.85 13.54
CA GLN A 44 12.15 9.36 12.27
C GLN A 44 11.26 8.29 11.65
N ILE A 45 10.00 8.64 11.40
CA ILE A 45 9.11 7.86 10.55
C ILE A 45 8.79 8.67 9.30
N SER A 46 8.98 8.03 8.16
CA SER A 46 8.61 8.56 6.85
C SER A 46 7.83 7.49 6.09
N GLY A 47 7.01 7.90 5.15
CA GLY A 47 6.28 6.96 4.32
C GLY A 47 5.72 7.60 3.07
N LYS A 48 5.58 6.79 2.02
CA LYS A 48 4.91 7.17 0.78
C LYS A 48 3.69 6.28 0.62
N ARG A 49 2.50 6.89 0.53
CA ARG A 49 1.31 6.22 0.04
C ARG A 49 1.33 6.23 -1.49
N ASP A 50 1.17 5.06 -2.09
CA ASP A 50 1.06 4.85 -3.53
C ASP A 50 -0.31 4.19 -3.79
N GLY A 51 -1.33 5.04 -3.95
CA GLY A 51 -2.74 4.64 -4.11
C GLY A 51 -3.28 3.78 -2.97
N ALA A 52 -3.17 2.47 -3.11
CA ALA A 52 -3.68 1.45 -2.19
C ALA A 52 -2.57 0.63 -1.50
N GLN A 53 -1.35 1.16 -1.41
CA GLN A 53 -0.30 0.63 -0.55
C GLN A 53 0.49 1.79 0.07
N THR A 54 0.87 1.70 1.34
CA THR A 54 1.82 2.63 1.97
C THR A 54 3.07 1.85 2.35
N SER A 55 4.21 2.22 1.77
CA SER A 55 5.50 1.81 2.29
C SER A 55 5.99 2.89 3.26
N ALA A 56 6.31 2.47 4.48
CA ALA A 56 6.78 3.32 5.55
C ALA A 56 8.09 2.78 6.13
N MET A 57 8.97 3.66 6.57
CA MET A 57 10.22 3.33 7.21
C MET A 57 10.31 4.11 8.52
N ALA A 58 10.30 3.37 9.62
CA ALA A 58 10.59 3.88 10.94
C ALA A 58 12.06 3.58 11.29
N VAL A 59 12.79 4.59 11.74
CA VAL A 59 14.18 4.48 12.18
C VAL A 59 14.27 4.96 13.61
N PHE A 60 14.66 4.05 14.50
CA PHE A 60 14.89 4.28 15.91
C PHE A 60 16.41 4.29 16.10
N THR A 61 16.99 5.44 16.44
CA THR A 61 18.41 5.49 16.84
C THR A 61 18.47 5.20 18.34
N LEU A 62 19.34 4.29 18.77
CA LEU A 62 19.58 3.98 20.17
C LEU A 62 20.63 4.93 20.77
N GLN A 63 20.71 5.00 22.11
CA GLN A 63 21.73 5.77 22.82
C GLN A 63 23.17 5.26 22.54
N ASP A 64 23.34 4.01 22.13
CA ASP A 64 24.61 3.45 21.64
C ASP A 64 24.88 3.74 20.15
N GLY A 65 24.00 4.49 19.47
CA GLY A 65 24.11 4.87 18.07
C GLY A 65 23.66 3.80 17.07
N ARG A 66 23.38 2.55 17.49
CA ARG A 66 22.80 1.54 16.60
C ARG A 66 21.43 2.01 16.13
N LYS A 67 21.15 1.85 14.83
CA LYS A 67 19.85 2.18 14.24
C LYS A 67 19.04 0.92 14.01
N LEU A 68 17.97 0.75 14.79
CA LEU A 68 16.94 -0.21 14.45
C LEU A 68 16.09 0.41 13.34
N ARG A 69 16.15 -0.16 12.14
CA ARG A 69 15.24 0.17 11.05
C ARG A 69 14.11 -0.84 11.03
N VAL A 70 12.88 -0.35 10.92
CA VAL A 70 11.68 -1.16 10.66
C VAL A 70 11.10 -0.68 9.34
N GLU A 71 11.25 -1.49 8.30
CA GLU A 71 10.62 -1.27 7.00
C GLU A 71 9.24 -1.96 7.01
N LEU A 72 8.21 -1.20 6.64
CA LEU A 72 6.81 -1.58 6.73
C LEU A 72 6.16 -1.41 5.36
N SER A 73 5.33 -2.36 4.94
CA SER A 73 4.49 -2.19 3.76
C SER A 73 3.07 -2.61 4.07
N VAL A 74 2.13 -1.68 3.89
CA VAL A 74 0.74 -1.79 4.34
C VAL A 74 -0.17 -1.69 3.12
N VAL A 75 -0.91 -2.76 2.82
CA VAL A 75 -1.79 -2.81 1.63
C VAL A 75 -3.23 -2.46 2.03
N TYR A 76 -3.83 -1.54 1.27
CA TYR A 76 -5.18 -0.99 1.45
C TYR A 76 -6.11 -1.33 0.27
N ASN A 77 -5.82 -2.41 -0.47
CA ASN A 77 -6.68 -2.94 -1.54
C ASN A 77 -7.00 -4.42 -1.26
N PRO A 78 -8.18 -4.75 -0.71
CA PRO A 78 -8.74 -6.07 -0.94
C PRO A 78 -9.01 -6.23 -2.44
N THR A 79 -8.86 -7.45 -2.98
CA THR A 79 -9.32 -7.76 -4.33
C THR A 79 -10.82 -7.42 -4.44
N PRO A 80 -11.27 -6.68 -5.46
CA PRO A 80 -12.70 -6.41 -5.63
C PRO A 80 -13.52 -7.69 -5.64
N SER A 81 -14.70 -7.64 -5.01
CA SER A 81 -15.65 -8.75 -4.93
C SER A 81 -17.03 -8.29 -5.37
N LEU A 82 -17.78 -9.16 -6.05
CA LEU A 82 -19.18 -8.88 -6.38
C LEU A 82 -20.03 -8.99 -5.11
N ALA A 83 -20.63 -7.89 -4.67
CA ALA A 83 -21.49 -7.88 -3.48
C ALA A 83 -22.87 -8.52 -3.75
N ALA A 84 -23.44 -8.24 -4.93
CA ALA A 84 -24.69 -8.82 -5.44
C ALA A 84 -24.78 -8.58 -6.96
N GLY A 85 -25.67 -9.31 -7.64
CA GLY A 85 -26.04 -9.04 -9.01
C GLY A 85 -27.26 -9.85 -9.46
N HIS A 86 -28.02 -9.28 -10.39
CA HIS A 86 -29.18 -9.91 -11.02
C HIS A 86 -29.06 -9.85 -12.55
N TRP A 87 -29.61 -10.82 -13.25
CA TRP A 87 -29.72 -10.84 -14.72
C TRP A 87 -31.17 -11.11 -15.12
N GLN A 88 -31.59 -10.63 -16.29
CA GLN A 88 -32.95 -10.85 -16.82
C GLN A 88 -32.92 -11.06 -18.34
N MET A 89 -33.85 -11.89 -18.85
CA MET A 89 -34.11 -12.14 -20.27
C MET A 89 -35.61 -12.46 -20.44
N GLY A 90 -36.41 -11.44 -20.76
CA GLY A 90 -37.88 -11.54 -20.69
C GLY A 90 -38.35 -11.76 -19.25
N ASP A 91 -39.35 -12.61 -19.05
CA ASP A 91 -39.90 -12.93 -17.72
C ASP A 91 -38.98 -13.84 -16.86
N ALA A 92 -37.82 -14.23 -17.38
CA ALA A 92 -36.84 -15.04 -16.66
C ALA A 92 -35.64 -14.20 -16.20
N GLY A 93 -35.43 -14.10 -14.89
CA GLY A 93 -34.22 -13.55 -14.29
C GLY A 93 -33.71 -14.33 -13.08
N GLY A 94 -32.50 -14.04 -12.62
CA GLY A 94 -31.86 -14.79 -11.53
C GLY A 94 -30.55 -14.16 -11.03
N GLU A 95 -29.84 -14.88 -10.19
CA GLU A 95 -28.66 -14.38 -9.47
C GLU A 95 -27.37 -14.43 -10.32
N VAL A 96 -26.37 -13.65 -9.91
CA VAL A 96 -25.08 -13.53 -10.58
C VAL A 96 -23.95 -13.85 -9.61
N VAL A 97 -23.14 -14.85 -9.94
CA VAL A 97 -21.93 -15.21 -9.20
C VAL A 97 -20.69 -14.84 -10.02
N ALA A 98 -19.78 -14.06 -9.46
CA ALA A 98 -18.52 -13.74 -10.12
C ALA A 98 -17.53 -14.90 -10.02
N GLU A 99 -17.15 -15.49 -11.15
CA GLU A 99 -15.94 -16.32 -11.28
C GLU A 99 -14.68 -15.44 -11.25
N SER A 100 -14.79 -14.21 -11.79
CA SER A 100 -13.85 -13.12 -11.55
C SER A 100 -14.54 -11.77 -11.72
N ILE A 101 -14.08 -10.76 -11.00
CA ILE A 101 -14.53 -9.37 -11.15
C ILE A 101 -13.29 -8.46 -11.21
N LYS A 102 -13.33 -7.47 -12.07
CA LYS A 102 -12.33 -6.41 -12.18
C LYS A 102 -13.03 -5.07 -12.09
N PHE A 103 -12.90 -4.43 -10.93
CA PHE A 103 -13.32 -3.06 -10.70
C PHE A 103 -12.08 -2.17 -10.65
N LEU A 104 -12.12 -1.01 -11.31
CA LEU A 104 -11.12 0.04 -11.22
C LEU A 104 -11.83 1.35 -10.87
N GLY A 105 -11.34 2.05 -9.85
CA GLY A 105 -11.85 3.36 -9.44
C GLY A 105 -10.82 4.08 -8.58
N GLY A 106 -10.73 5.40 -8.72
CA GLY A 106 -9.73 6.24 -8.05
C GLY A 106 -10.08 7.72 -8.18
N GLN A 107 -9.36 8.58 -7.47
CA GLN A 107 -9.65 10.02 -7.43
C GLN A 107 -9.38 10.70 -8.78
N GLY A 108 -10.42 10.88 -9.59
CA GLY A 108 -10.40 11.73 -10.79
C GLY A 108 -11.28 11.23 -11.95
N GLU A 109 -11.32 9.93 -12.18
CA GLU A 109 -12.04 9.32 -13.33
C GLU A 109 -13.23 8.47 -12.89
N GLY A 110 -14.17 8.27 -13.82
CA GLY A 110 -15.33 7.39 -13.62
C GLY A 110 -14.91 5.92 -13.44
N PRO A 111 -15.59 5.16 -12.57
CA PRO A 111 -15.23 3.76 -12.32
C PRO A 111 -15.41 2.89 -13.58
N SER A 112 -14.61 1.84 -13.70
CA SER A 112 -14.70 0.84 -14.77
C SER A 112 -14.96 -0.56 -14.20
N LEU A 113 -15.77 -1.35 -14.90
CA LEU A 113 -16.17 -2.70 -14.50
C LEU A 113 -15.96 -3.70 -15.64
N GLY A 114 -15.56 -4.92 -15.29
CA GLY A 114 -15.50 -6.09 -16.16
C GLY A 114 -15.38 -7.36 -15.33
N GLY A 115 -15.36 -8.52 -15.97
CA GLY A 115 -15.23 -9.81 -15.27
C GLY A 115 -15.90 -10.98 -15.98
N ARG A 116 -15.98 -12.11 -15.29
CA ARG A 116 -16.60 -13.34 -15.75
C ARG A 116 -17.66 -13.76 -14.74
N LEU A 117 -18.91 -13.79 -15.20
CA LEU A 117 -20.11 -13.82 -14.38
C LEU A 117 -20.97 -15.03 -14.75
N ARG A 118 -21.07 -15.98 -13.83
CA ARG A 118 -21.91 -17.17 -13.96
C ARG A 118 -23.33 -16.79 -13.54
N LEU A 119 -24.26 -16.88 -14.49
CA LEU A 119 -25.65 -16.46 -14.32
C LEU A 119 -26.47 -17.68 -13.89
N GLU A 120 -27.10 -17.62 -12.72
CA GLU A 120 -27.85 -18.72 -12.13
C GLU A 120 -29.36 -18.58 -12.31
N TRP A 121 -30.05 -19.72 -12.41
CA TRP A 121 -31.50 -19.83 -12.39
C TRP A 121 -31.89 -20.95 -11.43
N LYS A 122 -32.64 -20.63 -10.37
CA LYS A 122 -33.07 -21.57 -9.32
C LYS A 122 -31.91 -22.41 -8.74
N GLY A 123 -30.77 -21.78 -8.44
CA GLY A 123 -29.59 -22.43 -7.86
C GLY A 123 -28.82 -23.34 -8.84
N SER A 124 -28.95 -23.13 -10.15
CA SER A 124 -28.21 -23.88 -11.18
C SER A 124 -27.59 -22.92 -12.20
N PRO A 125 -26.35 -23.18 -12.69
CA PRO A 125 -25.75 -22.38 -13.76
C PRO A 125 -26.60 -22.44 -15.03
N ARG A 126 -26.94 -21.28 -15.60
CA ARG A 126 -27.73 -21.16 -16.84
C ARG A 126 -26.94 -20.50 -17.97
N PHE A 127 -26.14 -19.48 -17.68
CA PHE A 127 -25.27 -18.81 -18.65
C PHE A 127 -23.93 -18.42 -18.04
N LEU A 128 -22.99 -18.01 -18.89
CA LEU A 128 -21.67 -17.52 -18.48
C LEU A 128 -21.31 -16.25 -19.26
N ALA A 129 -21.62 -15.10 -18.69
CA ALA A 129 -21.33 -13.81 -19.29
C ALA A 129 -19.86 -13.43 -19.07
N THR A 130 -19.22 -12.89 -20.11
CA THR A 130 -17.89 -12.27 -19.99
C THR A 130 -18.03 -10.79 -20.31
N LEU A 131 -17.90 -9.94 -19.30
CA LEU A 131 -17.93 -8.49 -19.46
C LEU A 131 -16.51 -8.00 -19.81
N PRO A 132 -16.27 -7.47 -21.02
CA PRO A 132 -15.04 -6.74 -21.28
C PRO A 132 -14.98 -5.52 -20.35
N LEU A 133 -13.79 -5.18 -19.87
CA LEU A 133 -13.60 -4.02 -19.00
C LEU A 133 -14.01 -2.73 -19.74
N ARG A 134 -15.01 -2.03 -19.22
CA ARG A 134 -15.52 -0.76 -19.76
C ARG A 134 -15.70 0.27 -18.64
N PRO A 135 -15.54 1.58 -18.94
CA PRO A 135 -16.05 2.64 -18.07
C PRO A 135 -17.55 2.47 -17.82
N LEU A 136 -17.99 2.81 -16.62
CA LEU A 136 -19.39 2.97 -16.27
C LEU A 136 -19.82 4.39 -16.64
N GLU A 137 -20.83 4.50 -17.50
CA GLU A 137 -21.50 5.78 -17.78
C GLU A 137 -22.21 6.25 -16.51
N GLN A 138 -22.12 7.56 -16.21
CA GLN A 138 -22.78 8.14 -15.05
C GLN A 138 -24.26 8.43 -15.38
N ASP A 139 -25.18 7.67 -14.79
CA ASP A 139 -26.61 8.02 -14.78
C ASP A 139 -26.80 9.27 -13.93
N GLY A 140 -27.15 10.39 -14.56
CA GLY A 140 -27.17 11.73 -13.95
C GLY A 140 -28.40 11.98 -13.10
N ARG A 141 -28.43 11.39 -11.89
CA ARG A 141 -29.52 11.52 -10.90
C ARG A 141 -29.02 12.06 -9.57
#